data_AF-A0A8T3TTX5-F1
#
_entry.id   AF-A0A8T3TTX5-F1
#
_cell.length_a   1.000
_cell.length_b   1.000
_cell.length_c   1.000
_cell.angle_alpha   90.00
_cell.angle_beta   90.00
_cell.angle_gamma   90.00
#
_symmetry.space_group_name_H-M   'P 1'
#
loop_
_entity.id
_entity.type
_entity.pdbx_description
1 polymer ?
#
loop_
_entity_poly.entity_id
_entity_poly.type
_entity_poly.pdbx_seq_one_letter_code
_entity_poly.pdbx_strand_id
1 'polypeptide(L)'
;SGGEEVLGFRVAYTPGHASHHVSYLHEDSGEAFVGDVCGVRVPPSERTAPPTPPPDIDVEAWSASLDLIAGWAPEALCLTHFGRVDAVELHLVRMREGLVGRSELARAHGREAFMARVEEEVEATGDPEVAERFRQAAPTDQMWLGLERYWRKRVEREEQPARAGA
;
A
#
# COMPACT_ATOMS: atom_id res chain seq x y z
N SER A 1 -8.48 -9.74 -15.18
CA SER A 1 -9.56 -9.76 -14.17
C SER A 1 -9.11 -10.40 -12.87
N GLY A 2 -8.03 -11.20 -12.85
CA GLY A 2 -7.75 -12.06 -11.69
C GLY A 2 -8.80 -13.17 -11.58
N GLY A 3 -8.58 -14.10 -10.66
CA GLY A 3 -9.44 -15.24 -10.38
C GLY A 3 -9.01 -16.52 -11.09
N GLU A 4 -7.97 -16.49 -11.91
CA GLU A 4 -7.34 -17.70 -12.46
C GLU A 4 -6.48 -18.43 -11.42
N GLU A 5 -6.34 -19.74 -11.61
CA GLU A 5 -5.36 -20.57 -10.93
C GLU A 5 -4.26 -20.97 -11.91
N VAL A 6 -3.00 -20.77 -11.53
CA VAL A 6 -1.84 -21.06 -12.38
C VAL A 6 -0.77 -21.73 -11.54
N LEU A 7 -0.43 -22.98 -11.87
CA LEU A 7 0.65 -23.74 -11.21
C LEU A 7 0.55 -23.78 -9.67
N GLY A 8 -0.67 -23.94 -9.12
CA GLY A 8 -0.91 -23.96 -7.67
C GLY A 8 -1.04 -22.57 -7.03
N PHE A 9 -1.02 -21.51 -7.83
CA PHE A 9 -1.26 -20.14 -7.36
C PHE A 9 -2.65 -19.67 -7.74
N ARG A 10 -3.42 -19.25 -6.74
CA ARG A 10 -4.60 -18.41 -6.95
C ARG A 10 -4.15 -16.98 -7.22
N VAL A 11 -4.58 -16.42 -8.35
CA VAL A 11 -4.20 -15.07 -8.79
C VAL A 11 -5.33 -14.09 -8.50
N ALA A 12 -5.03 -12.91 -7.94
CA ALA A 12 -6.00 -11.82 -7.85
C ALA A 12 -5.46 -10.48 -8.33
N TYR A 13 -6.30 -9.80 -9.10
CA TYR A 13 -6.12 -8.40 -9.40
C TYR A 13 -6.31 -7.58 -8.12
N THR A 14 -5.27 -6.87 -7.71
CA THR A 14 -5.21 -6.14 -6.44
C THR A 14 -4.76 -4.70 -6.69
N PRO A 15 -5.57 -3.87 -7.37
CA PRO A 15 -5.19 -2.51 -7.72
C PRO A 15 -5.13 -1.59 -6.49
N GLY A 16 -4.57 -0.40 -6.71
CA GLY A 16 -4.64 0.72 -5.76
C GLY A 16 -3.28 1.33 -5.47
N HIS A 17 -2.25 0.51 -5.26
CA HIS A 17 -0.85 0.97 -5.34
C HIS A 17 -0.47 1.30 -6.79
N ALA A 18 -0.81 0.39 -7.69
CA ALA A 18 -0.71 0.58 -9.13
C ALA A 18 -1.97 0.05 -9.80
N SER A 19 -2.31 0.59 -10.96
CA SER A 19 -3.50 0.19 -11.72
C SER A 19 -3.45 -1.25 -12.22
N HIS A 20 -2.26 -1.84 -12.27
CA HIS A 20 -2.00 -3.17 -12.82
C HIS A 20 -1.46 -4.16 -11.77
N HIS A 21 -1.55 -3.84 -10.48
CA HIS A 21 -1.01 -4.69 -9.43
C HIS A 21 -1.79 -6.02 -9.29
N VAL A 22 -1.04 -7.10 -9.06
CA VAL A 22 -1.56 -8.47 -8.92
C VAL A 22 -0.89 -9.12 -7.71
N SER A 23 -1.66 -9.93 -6.98
CA SER A 23 -1.19 -10.73 -5.85
C SER A 23 -1.45 -12.21 -6.11
N TYR A 24 -0.68 -13.07 -5.47
CA TYR A 24 -0.71 -14.51 -5.67
C TYR A 24 -0.77 -15.23 -4.32
N LEU A 25 -1.66 -16.20 -4.16
CA LEU A 25 -1.68 -17.12 -3.03
C LEU A 25 -1.24 -18.49 -3.51
N HIS A 26 -0.14 -19.02 -2.97
CA HIS A 26 0.23 -20.40 -3.21
C HIS A 26 -0.63 -21.32 -2.31
N GLU A 27 -1.50 -22.12 -2.90
CA GLU A 27 -2.55 -22.83 -2.15
C GLU A 27 -1.98 -23.91 -1.23
N ASP A 28 -0.93 -24.62 -1.66
CA ASP A 28 -0.35 -25.72 -0.88
C ASP A 28 0.40 -25.23 0.37
N SER A 29 1.09 -24.09 0.29
CA SER A 29 1.85 -23.54 1.44
C SER A 29 1.07 -22.50 2.25
N GLY A 30 -0.01 -21.95 1.70
CA GLY A 30 -0.75 -20.83 2.29
C GLY A 30 0.00 -19.48 2.25
N GLU A 31 1.12 -19.40 1.53
CA GLU A 31 1.92 -18.17 1.43
C GLU A 31 1.36 -17.24 0.34
N ALA A 32 1.17 -15.97 0.69
CA ALA A 32 0.71 -14.95 -0.23
C ALA A 32 1.84 -13.99 -0.65
N PHE A 33 2.09 -13.90 -1.95
CA PHE A 33 3.01 -12.97 -2.59
C PHE A 33 2.21 -11.74 -3.02
N VAL A 34 2.35 -10.66 -2.25
CA VAL A 34 1.37 -9.56 -2.20
C VAL A 34 1.91 -8.22 -2.70
N GLY A 35 3.13 -8.22 -3.23
CA GLY A 35 3.74 -7.04 -3.81
C GLY A 35 3.79 -5.87 -2.82
N ASP A 36 3.60 -4.66 -3.34
CA ASP A 36 3.57 -3.43 -2.55
C ASP A 36 2.18 -3.12 -1.97
N VAL A 37 1.15 -3.89 -2.34
CA VAL A 37 -0.19 -3.74 -1.75
C VAL A 37 -0.20 -4.03 -0.24
N CYS A 38 0.71 -4.86 0.27
CA CYS A 38 0.90 -5.03 1.71
C CYS A 38 2.04 -4.20 2.30
N GLY A 39 2.57 -3.24 1.54
CA GLY A 39 3.49 -2.21 2.01
C GLY A 39 4.94 -2.63 2.19
N VAL A 40 5.75 -1.65 2.56
CA VAL A 40 7.17 -1.77 2.85
C VAL A 40 7.38 -2.05 4.33
N ARG A 41 8.20 -3.06 4.64
CA ARG A 41 8.67 -3.34 5.99
C ARG A 41 10.18 -3.58 5.95
N VAL A 42 10.94 -3.02 6.88
CA VAL A 42 12.40 -3.14 6.90
C VAL A 42 12.85 -3.72 8.25
N PRO A 43 13.22 -5.01 8.32
CA PRO A 43 13.74 -5.62 9.54
C PRO A 43 15.00 -4.89 10.05
N PRO A 44 15.21 -4.82 11.37
CA PRO A 44 14.39 -5.41 12.44
C PRO A 44 13.13 -4.60 12.80
N SER A 45 12.89 -3.45 12.16
CA SER A 45 11.70 -2.65 12.43
C SER A 45 10.43 -3.39 12.00
N GLU A 46 9.40 -3.33 12.85
CA GLU A 46 8.07 -3.83 12.50
C GLU A 46 7.16 -2.78 11.86
N ARG A 47 7.68 -1.59 11.59
CA ARG A 47 6.92 -0.53 10.93
C ARG A 47 6.54 -0.98 9.52
N THR A 48 5.27 -0.79 9.18
CA THR A 48 4.75 -0.99 7.82
C THR A 48 4.44 0.37 7.22
N ALA A 49 4.91 0.59 6.00
CA ALA A 49 4.75 1.85 5.28
C ALA A 49 4.08 1.59 3.92
N PRO A 50 2.87 2.15 3.64
CA PRO A 50 2.30 2.12 2.29
C PRO A 50 3.10 2.99 1.33
N PRO A 51 3.65 2.43 0.22
CA PRO A 51 4.32 3.22 -0.80
C PRO A 51 3.29 3.85 -1.75
N THR A 52 3.17 5.18 -1.80
CA THR A 52 2.16 5.86 -2.64
C THR A 52 2.75 6.62 -3.84
N PRO A 53 3.51 5.98 -4.75
CA PRO A 53 4.09 6.67 -5.90
C PRO A 53 3.03 7.09 -6.93
N PRO A 54 3.21 8.21 -7.66
CA PRO A 54 2.36 8.53 -8.80
C PRO A 54 2.53 7.51 -9.95
N PRO A 55 1.59 7.45 -10.92
CA PRO A 55 0.38 8.26 -11.02
C PRO A 55 -0.90 7.54 -10.52
N ASP A 56 -0.79 6.27 -10.15
CA ASP A 56 -1.92 5.33 -10.15
C ASP A 56 -2.61 5.14 -8.80
N ILE A 57 -2.21 5.90 -7.77
CA ILE A 57 -2.77 5.75 -6.43
C ILE A 57 -4.29 5.87 -6.43
N ASP A 58 -4.92 4.84 -5.87
CA ASP A 58 -6.35 4.76 -5.60
C ASP A 58 -6.55 4.10 -4.22
N VAL A 59 -6.85 4.93 -3.21
CA VAL A 59 -6.89 4.50 -1.80
C VAL A 59 -8.09 3.58 -1.52
N GLU A 60 -9.21 3.78 -2.21
CA GLU A 60 -10.38 2.90 -2.12
C GLU A 60 -10.10 1.52 -2.72
N ALA A 61 -9.58 1.49 -3.95
CA ALA A 61 -9.23 0.25 -4.63
C ALA A 61 -8.18 -0.53 -3.83
N TRP A 62 -7.20 0.18 -3.27
CA TRP A 62 -6.18 -0.43 -2.41
C TRP A 62 -6.81 -1.03 -1.14
N SER A 63 -7.71 -0.31 -0.48
CA SER A 63 -8.40 -0.82 0.72
C SER A 63 -9.20 -2.09 0.42
N ALA A 64 -9.86 -2.16 -0.74
CA ALA A 64 -10.55 -3.37 -1.20
C ALA A 64 -9.57 -4.52 -1.53
N SER A 65 -8.40 -4.21 -2.08
CA SER A 65 -7.34 -5.19 -2.32
C SER A 65 -6.81 -5.79 -1.01
N LEU A 66 -6.68 -4.97 0.05
CA LEU A 66 -6.33 -5.46 1.39
C LEU A 66 -7.42 -6.37 1.98
N ASP A 67 -8.69 -6.05 1.75
CA ASP A 67 -9.81 -6.91 2.17
C ASP A 67 -9.80 -8.27 1.44
N LEU A 68 -9.50 -8.26 0.15
CA LEU A 68 -9.37 -9.48 -0.66
C LEU A 68 -8.24 -10.37 -0.11
N ILE A 69 -7.07 -9.79 0.13
CA ILE A 69 -5.91 -10.53 0.68
C ILE A 69 -6.22 -11.04 2.09
N ALA A 70 -6.89 -10.26 2.94
CA ALA A 70 -7.33 -10.73 4.26
C ALA A 70 -8.29 -11.92 4.13
N GLY A 71 -9.22 -11.87 3.16
CA GLY A 71 -10.18 -12.94 2.90
C GLY A 71 -9.56 -14.26 2.40
N TRP A 72 -8.30 -14.24 1.95
CA TRP A 72 -7.56 -15.46 1.66
C TRP A 72 -7.13 -16.22 2.92
N ALA A 73 -7.10 -15.55 4.08
CA ALA A 73 -6.55 -16.08 5.34
C ALA A 73 -5.18 -16.76 5.13
N PRO A 74 -4.18 -16.06 4.54
CA PRO A 74 -2.89 -16.68 4.27
C PRO A 74 -2.15 -17.00 5.57
N GLU A 75 -1.34 -18.05 5.53
CA GLU A 75 -0.45 -18.45 6.63
C GLU A 75 0.70 -17.45 6.82
N ALA A 76 1.13 -16.80 5.72
CA ALA A 76 2.13 -15.73 5.77
C ALA A 76 2.02 -14.79 4.55
N LEU A 77 2.47 -13.55 4.74
CA LEU A 77 2.68 -12.58 3.67
C LEU A 77 4.16 -12.54 3.26
N CYS A 78 4.44 -12.76 1.99
CA CYS A 78 5.75 -12.61 1.37
C CYS A 78 5.83 -11.22 0.72
N LEU A 79 6.46 -10.27 1.41
CA LEU A 79 6.57 -8.88 0.97
C LEU A 79 7.72 -8.69 -0.04
N THR A 80 7.54 -7.81 -1.02
CA THR A 80 8.62 -7.39 -1.95
C THR A 80 9.78 -6.74 -1.21
N HIS A 81 9.45 -5.91 -0.22
CA HIS A 81 10.44 -5.26 0.63
C HIS A 81 10.56 -6.03 1.94
N PHE A 82 11.58 -6.89 1.95
CA PHE A 82 12.19 -7.52 3.12
C PHE A 82 11.26 -8.31 4.05
N GLY A 83 10.77 -9.43 3.52
CA GLY A 83 10.65 -10.67 4.29
C GLY A 83 9.24 -11.26 4.41
N ARG A 84 9.21 -12.45 5.00
CA ARG A 84 8.00 -13.17 5.39
C ARG A 84 7.41 -12.55 6.65
N VAL A 85 6.10 -12.38 6.69
CA VAL A 85 5.36 -11.91 7.85
C VAL A 85 4.32 -12.95 8.23
N ASP A 86 4.51 -13.59 9.38
CA ASP A 86 3.59 -14.59 9.93
C ASP A 86 2.44 -13.95 10.73
N ALA A 87 2.66 -12.75 11.29
CA ALA A 87 1.63 -11.97 11.99
C ALA A 87 0.72 -11.23 10.99
N VAL A 88 0.06 -11.99 10.11
CA VAL A 88 -0.70 -11.50 8.95
C VAL A 88 -1.75 -10.45 9.34
N GLU A 89 -2.62 -10.77 10.29
CA GLU A 89 -3.73 -9.89 10.70
C GLU A 89 -3.22 -8.54 11.20
N LEU A 90 -2.23 -8.55 12.11
CA LEU A 90 -1.63 -7.34 12.66
C LEU A 90 -0.95 -6.51 11.57
N HIS A 91 -0.28 -7.16 10.62
CA HIS A 91 0.37 -6.48 9.50
C HIS A 91 -0.65 -5.78 8.59
N LEU A 92 -1.76 -6.45 8.26
CA LEU A 92 -2.81 -5.87 7.43
C LEU A 92 -3.52 -4.71 8.13
N VAL A 93 -3.71 -4.77 9.46
CA VAL A 93 -4.22 -3.64 10.25
C VAL A 93 -3.27 -2.45 10.16
N ARG A 94 -1.98 -2.64 10.45
CA ARG A 94 -0.96 -1.57 10.37
C ARG A 94 -0.87 -0.96 8.97
N MET A 95 -0.97 -1.80 7.93
CA MET A 95 -0.95 -1.35 6.54
C MET A 95 -2.16 -0.47 6.21
N ARG A 96 -3.37 -0.88 6.64
CA ARG A 96 -4.60 -0.11 6.42
C ARG A 96 -4.59 1.22 7.16
N GLU A 97 -4.24 1.20 8.44
CA GLU A 97 -4.12 2.41 9.25
C GLU A 97 -3.10 3.39 8.67
N GLY A 98 -1.94 2.88 8.23
CA GLY A 98 -0.92 3.68 7.57
C GLY A 98 -1.40 4.30 6.25
N LEU A 99 -2.15 3.53 5.44
CA LEU A 99 -2.67 3.99 4.15
C LEU A 99 -3.71 5.11 4.33
N VAL A 100 -4.69 4.87 5.20
CA VAL A 100 -5.74 5.85 5.51
C VAL A 100 -5.12 7.10 6.14
N GLY A 101 -4.29 6.92 7.18
CA GLY A 101 -3.66 8.03 7.90
C GLY A 101 -2.79 8.91 6.99
N ARG A 102 -1.99 8.32 6.09
CA ARG A 102 -1.20 9.11 5.11
C ARG A 102 -2.06 9.82 4.09
N SER A 103 -3.10 9.16 3.59
CA SER A 103 -4.04 9.78 2.66
C SER A 103 -4.74 11.00 3.29
N GLU A 104 -5.20 10.87 4.53
CA GLU A 104 -5.81 11.96 5.30
C GLU A 104 -4.82 13.08 5.60
N LEU A 105 -3.59 12.74 6.02
CA LEU A 105 -2.52 13.70 6.25
C LEU A 105 -2.23 14.51 4.96
N ALA A 106 -2.17 13.83 3.81
CA ALA A 106 -1.93 14.48 2.53
C ALA A 106 -3.08 15.39 2.09
N ARG A 107 -4.32 15.06 2.49
CA ARG A 107 -5.51 15.88 2.20
C ARG A 107 -5.60 17.11 3.10
N ALA A 108 -5.35 16.93 4.39
CA ALA A 108 -5.56 17.96 5.41
C ALA A 108 -4.41 18.95 5.48
N HIS A 109 -3.21 18.54 5.07
CA HIS A 109 -1.99 19.33 5.23
C HIS A 109 -1.21 19.44 3.93
N GLY A 110 -0.36 20.48 3.84
CA GLY A 110 0.53 20.67 2.69
C GLY A 110 1.73 19.73 2.70
N ARG A 111 2.45 19.72 1.58
CA ARG A 111 3.64 18.90 1.33
C ARG A 111 4.64 18.89 2.48
N GLU A 112 4.98 20.06 3.03
CA GLU A 112 5.99 20.17 4.08
C GLU A 112 5.59 19.43 5.36
N ALA A 113 4.34 19.60 5.82
CA ALA A 113 3.85 18.92 7.01
C ALA A 113 3.74 17.41 6.82
N PHE A 114 3.32 16.97 5.62
CA PHE A 114 3.32 15.55 5.25
C PHE A 114 4.74 14.98 5.30
N MET A 115 5.70 15.64 4.64
CA MET A 115 7.07 15.18 4.58
C MET A 115 7.71 15.12 5.97
N ALA A 116 7.52 16.14 6.79
CA ALA A 116 8.04 16.19 8.15
C ALA A 116 7.50 15.05 9.02
N ARG A 117 6.20 14.74 8.91
CA ARG A 117 5.58 13.65 9.67
C ARG A 117 6.09 12.27 9.23
N VAL A 118 6.22 12.03 7.93
CA VAL A 118 6.79 10.77 7.43
C VAL A 118 8.25 10.63 7.87
N GLU A 119 9.02 11.72 7.85
CA GLU A 119 10.40 11.67 8.31
C GLU A 119 10.50 11.37 9.80
N GLU A 120 9.66 12.00 10.64
CA GLU A 120 9.56 11.68 12.07
C GLU A 120 9.25 10.20 12.30
N GLU A 121 8.36 9.62 11.50
CA GLU A 121 8.02 8.19 11.56
C GLU A 121 9.19 7.27 11.19
N VAL A 122 9.97 7.65 10.18
CA VAL A 122 11.16 6.93 9.73
C VAL A 122 12.27 7.02 10.78
N GLU A 123 12.52 8.21 11.33
CA GLU A 123 13.51 8.44 12.40
C GLU A 123 13.13 7.73 13.70
N ALA A 124 11.82 7.60 14.00
CA ALA A 124 11.34 6.86 15.15
C ALA A 124 11.65 5.35 15.10
N THR A 125 12.17 4.83 13.99
CA THR A 125 12.73 3.46 13.96
C THR A 125 14.01 3.33 14.80
N GLY A 126 14.71 4.44 15.06
CA GLY A 126 15.89 4.48 15.92
C GLY A 126 17.15 3.85 15.31
N ASP A 127 17.09 3.39 14.06
CA ASP A 127 18.19 2.74 13.35
C ASP A 127 18.45 3.45 12.00
N PRO A 128 19.60 4.11 11.82
CA PRO A 128 19.92 4.83 10.59
C PRO A 128 19.94 3.97 9.32
N GLU A 129 20.30 2.69 9.42
CA GLU A 129 20.33 1.78 8.25
C GLU A 129 18.91 1.39 7.84
N VAL A 130 18.04 1.14 8.81
CA VAL A 130 16.61 0.91 8.59
C VAL A 130 15.95 2.15 7.99
N ALA A 131 16.24 3.33 8.56
CA ALA A 131 15.71 4.60 8.09
C ALA A 131 16.08 4.85 6.61
N GLU A 132 17.34 4.64 6.25
CA GLU A 132 17.81 4.81 4.87
C GLU A 132 17.11 3.85 3.89
N ARG A 133 16.95 2.57 4.29
CA ARG A 133 16.21 1.60 3.48
C ARG A 133 14.74 1.99 3.28
N PHE A 134 14.08 2.56 4.30
CA PHE A 134 12.72 3.09 4.13
C PHE A 134 12.67 4.23 3.12
N ARG A 135 13.62 5.18 3.18
CA ARG A 135 13.68 6.30 2.22
C ARG A 135 13.89 5.82 0.79
N GLN A 136 14.69 4.77 0.59
CA GLN A 136 14.93 4.19 -0.73
C GLN A 136 13.71 3.44 -1.26
N ALA A 137 13.06 2.63 -0.42
CA ALA A 137 11.90 1.82 -0.83
C ALA A 137 10.62 2.65 -1.00
N ALA A 138 10.45 3.70 -0.19
CA ALA A 138 9.30 4.59 -0.24
C ALA A 138 9.74 6.06 -0.12
N PRO A 139 10.24 6.68 -1.21
CA PRO A 139 10.66 8.07 -1.18
C PRO A 139 9.51 9.02 -0.82
N THR A 140 9.71 9.85 0.21
CA THR A 140 8.66 10.69 0.80
C THR A 140 8.07 11.70 -0.18
N ASP A 141 8.88 12.22 -1.11
CA ASP A 141 8.42 13.11 -2.17
C ASP A 141 7.46 12.40 -3.14
N GLN A 142 7.80 11.17 -3.55
CA GLN A 142 6.96 10.36 -4.42
C GLN A 142 5.65 9.98 -3.73
N MET A 143 5.71 9.63 -2.44
CA MET A 143 4.53 9.34 -1.65
C MET A 143 3.55 10.52 -1.61
N TRP A 144 4.05 11.74 -1.40
CA TRP A 144 3.22 12.94 -1.46
C TRP A 144 2.63 13.16 -2.85
N LEU A 145 3.44 13.08 -3.91
CA LEU A 145 2.99 13.35 -5.28
C LEU A 145 1.88 12.39 -5.74
N GLY A 146 1.94 11.12 -5.34
CA GLY A 146 0.87 10.16 -5.63
C GLY A 146 -0.44 10.50 -4.93
N LEU A 147 -0.39 10.83 -3.64
CA LEU A 147 -1.57 11.20 -2.85
C LEU A 147 -2.17 12.56 -3.25
N GLU A 148 -1.33 13.55 -3.54
CA GLU A 148 -1.77 14.86 -4.05
C GLU A 148 -2.53 14.69 -5.38
N ARG A 149 -1.98 13.89 -6.30
CA ARG A 149 -2.63 13.59 -7.57
C ARG A 149 -3.94 12.85 -7.35
N TYR A 150 -3.96 11.84 -6.47
CA TYR A 150 -5.16 11.07 -6.15
C TYR A 150 -6.30 11.98 -5.67
N TRP A 151 -6.04 12.86 -4.69
CA TRP A 151 -7.05 13.79 -4.17
C TRP A 151 -7.50 14.81 -5.21
N ARG A 152 -6.57 15.40 -5.98
CA ARG A 152 -6.90 16.30 -7.08
C ARG A 152 -7.85 15.63 -8.08
N LYS A 153 -7.54 14.39 -8.51
CA LYS A 153 -8.37 13.64 -9.45
C LYS A 153 -9.73 13.27 -8.87
N ARG A 154 -9.82 13.05 -7.56
CA ARG A 154 -11.08 12.79 -6.89
C ARG A 154 -11.99 14.00 -6.89
N VAL A 155 -11.47 15.18 -6.52
CA VAL A 155 -12.22 16.44 -6.57
C VAL A 155 -12.69 16.71 -8.00
N GLU A 156 -11.81 16.56 -9.00
CA GLU A 156 -12.19 16.71 -10.41
C GLU A 156 -13.34 15.77 -10.83
N ARG A 157 -13.40 14.54 -10.30
CA ARG A 157 -14.49 13.58 -10.58
C ARG A 157 -15.78 13.93 -9.85
N GLU A 158 -15.70 14.44 -8.63
CA GLU A 158 -16.85 14.87 -7.82
C GLU A 158 -17.48 16.16 -8.37
N GLU A 159 -16.66 17.06 -8.90
CA GLU A 159 -17.07 18.33 -9.52
C GLU A 159 -17.57 18.18 -10.96
N GLN A 160 -17.26 17.07 -11.62
CA GLN A 160 -17.85 16.72 -12.90
C GLN A 160 -19.25 16.13 -12.65
N PRO A 161 -20.35 16.88 -12.88
CA PRO A 161 -21.67 16.28 -12.80
C PRO A 161 -21.70 15.08 -13.74
N ALA A 162 -22.28 13.96 -13.28
CA ALA A 162 -22.50 12.78 -14.11
C ALA A 162 -23.04 13.27 -15.46
N ARG A 163 -22.22 13.14 -16.52
CA ARG A 163 -22.72 13.40 -17.86
C ARG A 163 -23.84 12.39 -18.07
N ALA A 164 -25.07 12.88 -17.94
CA ALA A 164 -26.27 12.15 -18.24
C ALA A 164 -26.17 11.66 -19.68
N GLY A 165 -26.16 10.34 -19.85
CA GLY A 165 -26.57 9.64 -21.08
C GLY A 165 -25.57 9.62 -22.23
N ALA A 166 -25.12 8.42 -22.57
CA ALA A 166 -25.51 7.75 -23.82
C ALA A 166 -25.47 6.24 -23.62
#